data_AF-A0A920KV04-F1
#
_entry.id   AF-A0A920KV04-F1
#
_cell.length_a   1.000
_cell.length_b   1.000
_cell.length_c   1.000
_cell.angle_alpha   90.00
_cell.angle_beta   90.00
_cell.angle_gamma   90.00
#
_symmetry.space_group_name_H-M   'P 1'
#
loop_
_entity.id
_entity.type
_entity.pdbx_description
1 polymer ?
#
loop_
_entity_poly.entity_id
_entity_poly.type
_entity_poly.pdbx_seq_one_letter_code
_entity_poly.pdbx_strand_id
1 'polypeptide(L)' 'MTKLSYTQAYARFFEKMTPDTLGSMKQFLADDVVFTDPFNTLHGPDAFVAIFTHMYAV' A
#
# COMPACT_ATOMS: atom_id res chain seq x y z
N MET A 1 -15.69 -5.70 -12.56
CA MET A 1 -14.66 -6.51 -11.87
C MET A 1 -15.31 -7.20 -10.67
N THR A 2 -14.91 -8.43 -10.32
CA THR A 2 -15.43 -9.17 -9.17
C THR A 2 -14.55 -8.94 -7.93
N LYS A 3 -15.06 -9.17 -6.72
CA LYS A 3 -14.25 -9.08 -5.48
C LYS A 3 -12.98 -9.95 -5.53
N LEU A 4 -13.06 -11.14 -6.14
CA LEU A 4 -11.92 -12.03 -6.35
C LEU A 4 -10.84 -11.42 -7.26
N SER A 5 -11.26 -10.67 -8.28
CA SER A 5 -10.29 -9.98 -9.16
C SER A 5 -9.55 -8.85 -8.44
N TYR A 6 -10.18 -8.16 -7.48
CA TYR A 6 -9.52 -7.11 -6.69
C TYR A 6 -8.48 -7.68 -5.72
N THR A 7 -8.78 -8.78 -5.03
CA THR A 7 -7.80 -9.41 -4.12
C THR A 7 -6.61 -10.01 -4.87
N GLN A 8 -6.83 -10.55 -6.07
CA GLN A 8 -5.74 -11.01 -6.94
C GLN A 8 -4.85 -9.87 -7.44
N ALA A 9 -5.45 -8.73 -7.82
CA ALA A 9 -4.69 -7.55 -8.23
C ALA A 9 -3.85 -6.99 -7.07
N TYR A 10 -4.44 -6.90 -5.87
CA TYR A 10 -3.75 -6.50 -4.65
C TYR A 10 -2.56 -7.41 -4.33
N ALA A 11 -2.76 -8.74 -4.33
CA ALA A 11 -1.69 -9.70 -4.06
C ALA A 11 -0.55 -9.59 -5.07
N ARG A 12 -0.86 -9.48 -6.37
CA ARG A 12 0.13 -9.32 -7.44
C ARG A 12 0.91 -8.01 -7.33
N PHE A 13 0.28 -6.95 -6.86
CA PHE A 13 0.96 -5.68 -6.63
C PHE A 13 2.04 -5.83 -5.56
N PHE A 14 1.71 -6.40 -4.40
CA PHE A 14 2.67 -6.64 -3.32
C PHE A 14 3.76 -7.65 -3.71
N GLU A 15 3.46 -8.66 -4.51
CA GLU A 15 4.43 -9.63 -5.02
C GLU A 15 5.53 -8.98 -5.89
N LYS A 16 5.17 -7.95 -6.68
CA LYS A 16 6.06 -7.31 -7.66
C LYS A 16 6.43 -5.87 -7.29
N MET A 17 6.18 -5.50 -6.05
CA MET A 17 6.38 -4.13 -5.58
C MET A 17 7.87 -3.75 -5.66
N THR A 18 8.10 -2.53 -6.14
CA THR A 18 9.41 -1.89 -6.27
C THR A 18 9.28 -0.43 -5.83
N PRO A 19 10.40 0.26 -5.52
CA PRO A 19 10.36 1.68 -5.18
C PRO A 19 9.61 2.54 -6.21
N ASP A 20 9.80 2.27 -7.51
CA ASP A 20 9.15 3.03 -8.60
C ASP A 20 7.63 2.82 -8.69
N THR A 21 7.12 1.72 -8.14
CA THR A 21 5.70 1.36 -8.24
C THR A 21 4.88 1.75 -7.01
N LEU A 22 5.52 2.24 -5.95
CA LEU A 22 4.86 2.60 -4.68
C LEU A 22 3.75 3.63 -4.84
N GLY A 23 3.91 4.62 -5.72
CA GLY A 23 2.86 5.63 -5.96
C GLY A 23 1.55 5.03 -6.48
N SER A 24 1.63 3.92 -7.21
CA SER A 24 0.46 3.21 -7.76
C SER A 24 -0.31 2.42 -6.70
N MET A 25 0.23 2.26 -5.50
CA MET A 25 -0.43 1.55 -4.39
C MET A 25 -1.74 2.21 -3.97
N LYS A 26 -1.84 3.54 -4.11
CA LYS A 26 -3.01 4.34 -3.73
C LYS A 26 -4.32 3.86 -4.37
N GLN A 27 -4.24 3.24 -5.55
CA GLN A 27 -5.42 2.69 -6.24
C GLN A 27 -6.15 1.58 -5.46
N PHE A 28 -5.46 0.97 -4.49
CA PHE A 28 -6.00 -0.11 -3.68
C PHE A 28 -6.47 0.35 -2.29
N LEU A 29 -6.30 1.63 -1.96
CA LEU A 29 -6.54 2.17 -0.64
C LEU A 29 -7.83 2.98 -0.63
N ALA A 30 -8.54 2.95 0.50
CA ALA A 30 -9.59 3.93 0.78
C ALA A 30 -8.96 5.28 1.15
N ASP A 31 -9.69 6.37 0.92
CA ASP A 31 -9.24 7.73 1.27
C ASP A 31 -8.95 7.87 2.78
N ASP A 32 -9.64 7.09 3.61
CA ASP A 32 -9.53 7.05 5.07
C ASP A 32 -8.75 5.82 5.59
N VAL A 33 -7.93 5.19 4.75
CA VAL A 33 -7.14 4.02 5.15
C VAL A 33 -6.34 4.27 6.43
N VAL A 34 -6.32 3.27 7.32
CA VAL A 34 -5.48 3.27 8.52
C VAL A 34 -4.51 2.10 8.43
N PHE A 35 -3.22 2.40 8.49
CA PHE A 35 -2.16 1.41 8.63
C PHE A 35 -1.71 1.36 10.08
N THR A 36 -1.52 0.16 10.61
CA THR A 36 -0.99 -0.03 11.96
C THR A 36 0.04 -1.15 11.94
N ASP A 37 1.22 -0.84 12.45
CA ASP A 37 2.26 -1.79 12.79
C ASP A 37 2.51 -1.73 14.31
N PRO A 38 3.44 -2.52 14.89
CA PRO A 38 3.72 -2.49 16.33
C PRO A 38 4.23 -1.15 16.89
N PHE A 39 4.64 -0.22 16.04
CA PHE A 39 5.29 1.05 16.41
C PHE A 39 4.48 2.28 15.99
N ASN A 40 3.74 2.20 14.88
CA ASN A 40 3.09 3.34 14.22
C ASN A 40 1.62 3.07 13.90
N THR A 41 0.83 4.13 14.00
CA THR A 41 -0.50 4.21 13.39
C THR A 41 -0.51 5.38 12.42
N LEU A 42 -0.79 5.10 11.15
CA LEU A 42 -0.75 6.07 10.06
C LEU A 42 -2.12 6.18 9.40
N HIS A 43 -2.50 7.40 9.06
CA HIS A 43 -3.80 7.70 8.46
C HIS A 43 -3.64 8.28 7.06
N GLY A 44 -4.45 7.79 6.14
CA GLY A 44 -4.52 8.26 4.77
C GLY A 44 -3.51 7.59 3.82
N PRO A 45 -3.80 7.63 2.51
CA PRO A 45 -3.02 6.92 1.49
C PRO A 45 -1.60 7.47 1.34
N ASP A 46 -1.37 8.75 1.61
CA ASP A 46 -0.04 9.35 1.55
C ASP A 46 0.90 8.82 2.64
N ALA A 47 0.40 8.77 3.88
CA ALA A 47 1.18 8.25 5.00
C ALA A 47 1.42 6.74 4.84
N PHE A 48 0.42 6.01 4.31
CA PHE A 48 0.58 4.60 3.94
C PHE A 48 1.71 4.42 2.92
N VAL A 49 1.76 5.18 1.82
CA VAL A 49 2.84 5.02 0.83
C VAL A 49 4.21 5.39 1.42
N ALA A 50 4.26 6.44 2.25
CA ALA A 50 5.51 6.93 2.84
C ALA A 50 6.23 5.88 3.71
N ILE A 51 5.51 5.02 4.44
CA ILE A 51 6.16 3.98 5.26
C ILE A 51 6.87 2.95 4.38
N PHE A 52 6.27 2.55 3.26
CA PHE A 52 6.90 1.62 2.33
C PHE A 52 8.09 2.27 1.62
N THR A 53 8.00 3.55 1.27
CA THR A 53 9.16 4.30 0.74
C THR A 53 10.32 4.30 1.74
N HIS A 54 10.04 4.50 3.03
CA HIS A 54 11.05 4.44 4.07
C HIS A 54 11.65 3.03 4.21
N MET A 55 10.82 1.98 4.19
CA MET A 55 11.28 0.59 4.31
C MET A 55 12.23 0.14 3.19
N TYR A 56 12.10 0.69 1.98
CA TYR A 56 13.04 0.40 0.87
C TYR A 56 14.34 1.21 0.94
N ALA A 57 14.37 2.31 1.68
CA ALA A 57 15.53 3.19 1.80
C ALA A 57 16.50 2.78 2.93
N VAL A 58 16.13 1.78 3.73
CA VAL A 58 16.89 1.22 4.87
C VAL A 58 17.44 -0.14 4.48
#